data_AF-A0A5B9T7Q2-F1
#
_entry.id   AF-A0A5B9T7Q2-F1
#
_cell.length_a   1.000
_cell.length_b   1.000
_cell.length_c   1.000
_cell.angle_alpha   90.00
_cell.angle_beta   90.00
_cell.angle_gamma   90.00
#
_symmetry.space_group_name_H-M   'P 1'
#
loop_
_entity.id
_entity.type
_entity.pdbx_description
1 polymer ?
#
loop_
_entity_poly.entity_id
_entity_poly.type
_entity_poly.pdbx_seq_one_letter_code
_entity_poly.pdbx_strand_id
1 'polypeptide(L)' 'MLGHFDYEVALEILGQSQQSLVQARYDEYNKKPNPELLKFLRSRMAVVDELMDNLKPDDEYLINRILDKNDVLRKLL' A
#
# COMPACT_ATOMS: atom_id res chain seq x y z
N MET A 1 11.65 -1.14 22.73
CA MET A 1 10.22 -0.83 22.89
C MET A 1 9.76 0.03 21.69
N LEU A 2 10.00 -0.47 20.47
CA LEU A 2 9.68 0.21 19.20
C LEU A 2 8.47 -0.44 18.48
N GLY A 3 8.08 -1.67 18.84
CA GLY A 3 7.28 -2.53 17.96
C GLY A 3 5.82 -2.15 17.69
N HIS A 4 5.11 -1.48 18.62
CA HIS A 4 3.67 -1.23 18.41
C HIS A 4 3.39 0.07 17.67
N PHE A 5 4.13 1.15 17.93
CA PHE A 5 3.89 2.43 17.26
C PHE A 5 4.28 2.35 15.79
N ASP A 6 5.44 1.76 15.50
CA ASP A 6 5.96 1.59 14.14
C ASP A 6 5.04 0.70 13.28
N TYR A 7 4.46 -0.35 13.88
CA TYR A 7 3.45 -1.19 13.25
C TYR A 7 2.19 -0.41 12.84
N GLU A 8 1.61 0.38 13.74
CA GLU A 8 0.40 1.17 13.44
C GLU A 8 0.68 2.21 12.36
N VAL A 9 1.85 2.86 12.42
CA VAL A 9 2.26 3.81 11.37
C VAL A 9 2.43 3.08 10.04
N ALA A 10 3.01 1.88 10.02
CA ALA A 10 3.13 1.07 8.81
C ALA A 10 1.74 0.71 8.23
N LEU A 11 0.77 0.34 9.06
CA LEU A 11 -0.62 0.11 8.62
C LEU A 11 -1.26 1.38 8.07
N GLU A 12 -1.07 2.54 8.71
CA GLU A 12 -1.61 3.82 8.23
C GLU A 12 -1.07 4.15 6.84
N ILE A 13 0.23 3.93 6.61
CA ILE A 13 0.88 4.13 5.31
C ILE A 13 0.26 3.23 4.24
N LEU A 14 0.08 1.95 4.55
CA LEU A 14 -0.55 1.02 3.61
C LEU A 14 -2.00 1.43 3.32
N GLY A 15 -2.75 1.87 4.33
CA GLY A 15 -4.11 2.39 4.18
C GLY A 15 -4.19 3.63 3.28
N GLN A 16 -3.25 4.58 3.43
CA GLN A 16 -3.17 5.77 2.57
C GLN A 16 -2.84 5.40 1.11
N SER A 17 -1.97 4.42 0.89
CA SER A 17 -1.68 3.88 -0.44
C SER A 17 -2.94 3.27 -1.07
N GLN A 18 -3.67 2.45 -0.31
CA GLN A 18 -4.89 1.81 -0.78
C GLN A 18 -5.97 2.81 -1.17
N GLN A 19 -6.19 3.84 -0.36
CA GLN A 19 -7.13 4.93 -0.69
C GLN A 19 -6.74 5.65 -1.98
N SER A 20 -5.45 5.92 -2.17
CA SER A 20 -4.94 6.57 -3.38
C SER A 20 -5.17 5.71 -4.62
N LEU A 21 -4.99 4.38 -4.52
CA LEU A 21 -5.26 3.43 -5.60
C LEU A 21 -6.74 3.31 -5.93
N VAL A 22 -7.62 3.31 -4.92
CA VAL A 22 -9.08 3.33 -5.09
C VAL A 22 -9.51 4.57 -5.86
N GLN A 23 -8.98 5.74 -5.48
CA GLN A 23 -9.28 7.00 -6.16
C GLN A 23 -8.78 6.99 -7.60
N ALA A 24 -7.53 6.57 -7.84
CA ALA A 24 -6.98 6.48 -9.20
C ALA A 24 -7.80 5.54 -10.09
N ARG A 25 -8.30 4.43 -9.53
CA ARG A 25 -9.18 3.50 -10.23
C ARG A 25 -10.53 4.14 -10.56
N TYR A 26 -11.12 4.86 -9.61
CA TYR A 26 -12.36 5.60 -9.82
C TYR A 26 -12.20 6.65 -10.93
N ASP A 27 -11.13 7.44 -10.87
CA ASP A 27 -10.83 8.46 -11.89
C ASP A 27 -10.62 7.84 -13.28
N GLU A 28 -9.96 6.67 -13.35
CA GLU A 28 -9.76 5.93 -14.60
C GLU A 28 -11.09 5.47 -15.22
N TYR A 29 -12.04 5.02 -14.39
CA TYR A 29 -13.38 4.64 -14.86
C TYR A 29 -14.21 5.83 -15.37
N ASN A 30 -14.03 7.02 -14.81
CA ASN A 30 -14.84 8.20 -15.13
C ASN A 30 -14.37 8.99 -16.37
N LYS A 31 -13.32 8.54 -17.06
CA LYS A 31 -12.84 9.13 -18.33
C LYS A 31 -13.06 8.17 -19.50
N LYS A 32 -12.05 8.01 -20.37
CA LYS A 32 -11.94 6.88 -21.31
C LYS A 32 -11.10 5.79 -20.66
N PRO A 33 -11.70 4.68 -20.17
CA PRO A 33 -10.97 3.69 -19.41
C PRO A 33 -9.89 2.99 -20.23
N ASN A 34 -8.69 2.95 -19.68
CA ASN A 34 -7.59 2.12 -20.16
C ASN A 34 -7.62 0.77 -19.41
N PRO A 35 -7.93 -0.34 -20.10
CA PRO A 35 -8.06 -1.65 -19.46
C PRO A 35 -6.75 -2.16 -18.83
N GLU A 36 -5.59 -1.81 -19.40
CA GLU A 36 -4.30 -2.21 -18.86
C GLU A 36 -3.99 -1.45 -17.57
N LEU A 37 -4.30 -0.15 -17.53
CA LEU A 37 -4.15 0.65 -16.32
C LEU A 37 -5.10 0.17 -15.20
N LEU A 38 -6.36 -0.12 -15.53
CA LEU A 38 -7.29 -0.69 -14.56
C LEU A 38 -6.83 -2.06 -14.02
N LYS A 39 -6.26 -2.90 -14.89
CA LYS A 39 -5.68 -4.19 -14.47
C LYS A 39 -4.51 -3.97 -13.52
N PHE A 40 -3.59 -3.07 -13.88
CA PHE A 40 -2.47 -2.69 -13.02
C PHE A 40 -2.94 -2.19 -11.65
N LEU A 41 -3.89 -1.24 -11.62
CA LEU A 41 -4.42 -0.69 -10.37
C LEU A 41 -5.06 -1.78 -9.50
N ARG A 42 -5.87 -2.68 -10.07
CA ARG A 42 -6.44 -3.81 -9.33
C ARG A 42 -5.37 -4.74 -8.74
N SER A 43 -4.34 -5.07 -9.52
CA SER A 43 -3.23 -5.91 -9.04
C SER A 43 -2.47 -5.23 -7.91
N ARG A 44 -2.26 -3.90 -7.98
CA ARG A 44 -1.60 -3.15 -6.91
C ARG A 44 -2.42 -3.09 -5.64
N MET A 45 -3.72 -2.85 -5.75
CA MET A 45 -4.63 -2.86 -4.60
C MET A 45 -4.59 -4.22 -3.88
N ALA A 46 -4.65 -5.33 -4.63
CA ALA A 46 -4.61 -6.67 -4.04
C ALA A 46 -3.31 -6.93 -3.26
N VAL A 47 -2.16 -6.42 -3.73
CA VAL A 47 -0.89 -6.54 -3.02
C VAL A 47 -0.87 -5.71 -1.74
N VAL A 48 -1.43 -4.50 -1.75
CA VAL A 48 -1.52 -3.65 -0.55
C VAL A 48 -2.46 -4.28 0.48
N ASP A 49 -3.61 -4.79 0.05
CA ASP A 49 -4.54 -5.54 0.92
C ASP A 49 -3.85 -6.77 1.53
N GLU A 50 -3.14 -7.57 0.72
CA GLU A 50 -2.40 -8.74 1.21
C GLU A 50 -1.29 -8.35 2.21
N LEU A 51 -0.59 -7.24 1.98
CA LEU A 51 0.40 -6.73 2.92
C LEU A 51 -0.25 -6.30 4.24
N MET A 52 -1.38 -5.60 4.18
CA MET A 52 -2.11 -5.17 5.40
C MET A 52 -2.64 -6.36 6.20
N ASP A 53 -3.22 -7.35 5.52
CA ASP A 53 -3.82 -8.52 6.17
C ASP A 53 -2.79 -9.43 6.85
N ASN A 54 -1.55 -9.46 6.32
CA ASN A 54 -0.50 -10.35 6.80
C ASN A 54 0.56 -9.67 7.67
N LEU A 55 0.65 -8.34 7.69
CA LEU A 55 1.64 -7.63 8.51
C LEU A 55 1.38 -7.88 9.98
N LYS A 56 2.40 -8.31 10.70
CA LYS A 56 2.35 -8.53 12.15
C LYS A 56 3.16 -7.47 12.90
N PRO A 57 2.82 -7.19 14.18
CA PRO A 57 3.59 -6.26 15.00
C PRO A 57 5.06 -6.66 15.21
N ASP A 58 5.41 -7.94 15.06
CA ASP A 58 6.76 -8.47 15.19
C ASP A 58 7.52 -8.58 13.86
N ASP A 59 6.91 -8.17 12.73
CA ASP A 59 7.56 -8.13 11.40
C ASP A 59 8.48 -6.91 11.25
N GLU A 60 9.46 -6.76 12.15
CA GLU A 60 10.36 -5.60 12.21
C GLU A 60 11.03 -5.30 10.86
N TYR A 61 11.41 -6.33 10.10
CA TYR A 61 12.00 -6.16 8.77
C TYR A 61 11.06 -5.44 7.81
N LEU A 62 9.80 -5.90 7.71
CA LEU A 62 8.84 -5.35 6.75
C LEU A 62 8.35 -3.97 7.20
N ILE A 63 8.10 -3.78 8.50
CA ILE A 63 7.75 -2.50 9.10
C ILE A 63 8.82 -1.45 8.77
N ASN A 64 10.10 -1.74 9.03
CA ASN A 64 11.17 -0.79 8.76
C ASN A 64 11.26 -0.39 7.27
N ARG A 65 10.97 -1.31 6.36
CA ARG A 65 10.94 -1.03 4.91
C ARG A 65 9.74 -0.17 4.48
N ILE A 66 8.60 -0.33 5.14
CA ILE A 66 7.42 0.51 4.89
C ILE A 66 7.65 1.94 5.44
N LEU A 67 8.34 2.05 6.58
CA LEU A 67 8.66 3.33 7.22
C LEU A 67 9.79 4.10 6.48
N ASP A 68 10.76 3.40 5.88
CA ASP A 68 11.82 4.05 5.14
C ASP A 68 11.33 4.63 3.80
N LYS A 69 11.25 5.96 3.74
CA LYS A 69 10.87 6.73 2.55
C LYS A 69 11.78 6.50 1.34
N ASN A 70 13.00 6.00 1.55
CA ASN A 70 13.96 5.71 0.49
C ASN A 70 13.88 4.26 -0.01
N ASP A 71 13.21 3.36 0.72
CA ASP A 71 13.05 1.96 0.31
C ASP A 71 12.22 1.87 -0.98
N VAL A 72 12.58 0.88 -1.80
CA VAL A 72 11.89 0.60 -3.05
C VAL A 72 10.45 0.17 -2.81
N LEU A 73 10.18 -0.63 -1.76
CA LEU A 73 8.84 -1.00 -1.33
C LEU A 73 8.02 0.26 -1.04
N ARG A 74 8.57 1.20 -0.26
CA ARG A 74 7.84 2.42 0.08
C ARG A 74 7.57 3.31 -1.13
N LYS A 75 8.46 3.36 -2.11
CA LYS A 75 8.22 4.09 -3.38
C LYS A 75 7.14 3.45 -4.25
N LEU A 76 6.80 2.20 -3.98
CA LEU A 76 5.76 1.46 -4.69
C LEU A 76 4.39 1.57 -3.98
N LEU A 77 4.36 2.06 -2.74
CA LEU A 77 3.13 2.38 -2.00
C LEU A 77 2.69 3.81 -2.32
#